data_AF-X2C3F7-F1
#
_entry.id   AF-X2C3F7-F1
#
_cell.length_a   1.000
_cell.length_b   1.000
_cell.length_c   1.000
_cell.angle_alpha   90.00
_cell.angle_beta   90.00
_cell.angle_gamma   90.00
#
_symmetry.space_group_name_H-M   'P 1'
#
loop_
_entity.id
_entity.type
_entity.pdbx_description
1 polymer ?
#
loop_
_entity_poly.entity_id
_entity_poly.type
_entity_poly.pdbx_seq_one_letter_code
_entity_poly.pdbx_strand_id
1 'polypeptide(L)'
;MSTTVKEAIARFEEAEYRRRLVNVPEAEQENVPRVVAAQESKVLLIGLLPPIVKMDKEITTLKECEHLGLSTNAIEKIGPGLKELKSLKVLSLGRNNIRKLEQLDLPQLEQLWISYNKIDKLTGLDKLKNLKVLYMSNNLINSWTEIDRLGNQCPELTDVLFLNNPLCSGAASNQEYRYMMLQRLPKLTRLDGVPVDPDEKEEADRRR
;
A
#
# COMPACT_ATOMS: atom_id res chain seq x y z
N MET A 1 -24.22 6.01 8.18
CA MET A 1 -23.22 6.08 9.27
C MET A 1 -21.93 5.46 8.75
N SER A 2 -20.77 6.06 8.98
CA SER A 2 -19.45 5.52 8.58
C SER A 2 -18.77 4.90 9.79
N THR A 3 -18.00 3.82 9.61
CA THR A 3 -17.22 3.23 10.72
C THR A 3 -15.98 4.06 10.98
N THR A 4 -15.75 4.38 12.26
CA THR A 4 -14.54 5.08 12.69
C THR A 4 -13.36 4.11 12.77
N VAL A 5 -12.12 4.62 12.73
CA VAL A 5 -10.93 3.74 12.90
C VAL A 5 -10.98 3.02 14.25
N LYS A 6 -11.49 3.66 15.30
CA LYS A 6 -11.65 3.05 16.62
C LYS A 6 -12.61 1.86 16.61
N GLU A 7 -13.77 2.01 15.98
CA GLU A 7 -14.74 0.92 15.81
C GLU A 7 -14.17 -0.21 14.94
N ALA A 8 -13.42 0.13 13.90
CA ALA A 8 -12.74 -0.84 13.06
C ALA A 8 -11.72 -1.68 13.86
N ILE A 9 -10.90 -1.01 14.68
CA ILE A 9 -9.93 -1.65 15.56
C ILE A 9 -10.66 -2.58 16.56
N ALA A 10 -11.70 -2.10 17.23
CA ALA A 10 -12.46 -2.91 18.18
C ALA A 10 -13.07 -4.17 17.54
N ARG A 11 -13.63 -4.03 16.33
CA ARG A 11 -14.17 -5.18 15.57
C ARG A 11 -13.08 -6.17 15.16
N PHE A 12 -11.90 -5.68 14.81
CA PHE A 12 -10.75 -6.53 14.51
C PHE A 12 -10.28 -7.29 15.75
N GLU A 13 -10.16 -6.61 16.89
CA GLU A 13 -9.81 -7.24 18.17
C GLU A 13 -10.82 -8.35 18.54
N GLU A 14 -12.12 -8.07 18.42
CA GLU A 14 -13.16 -9.07 18.67
C GLU A 14 -13.12 -10.25 17.69
N ALA A 15 -12.90 -9.98 16.40
CA ALA A 15 -12.86 -11.02 15.37
C ALA A 15 -11.65 -11.94 15.52
N GLU A 16 -10.46 -11.38 15.78
CA GLU A 16 -9.25 -12.15 16.02
C GLU A 16 -9.32 -12.91 17.35
N TYR A 17 -9.91 -12.30 18.39
CA TYR A 17 -10.16 -13.00 19.65
C TYR A 17 -11.07 -14.22 19.45
N ARG A 18 -12.19 -14.06 18.74
CA ARG A 18 -13.09 -15.19 18.41
C ARG A 18 -12.39 -16.26 17.57
N ARG A 19 -11.55 -15.88 16.62
CA ARG A 19 -10.74 -16.84 15.84
C ARG A 19 -9.80 -17.65 16.72
N ARG A 20 -9.14 -17.02 17.69
CA ARG A 20 -8.26 -17.72 18.64
C ARG A 20 -9.05 -18.71 19.50
N LEU A 21 -10.26 -18.33 19.94
CA LEU A 21 -11.13 -19.23 20.71
C LEU A 21 -11.57 -20.47 19.93
N VAL A 22 -11.84 -20.35 18.62
CA VAL A 22 -12.26 -21.50 17.78
C VAL A 22 -11.19 -22.61 17.75
N ASN A 23 -9.91 -22.25 17.90
CA ASN A 23 -8.80 -23.21 17.87
C ASN A 23 -8.41 -23.74 19.26
N VAL A 24 -9.09 -23.30 20.32
CA VAL A 24 -8.77 -23.65 21.72
C VAL A 24 -9.90 -24.50 22.31
N PRO A 25 -9.60 -25.63 22.99
CA PRO A 25 -10.60 -26.44 23.67
C PRO A 25 -11.42 -25.62 24.68
N GLU A 26 -12.72 -25.91 24.83
CA GLU A 26 -13.64 -25.14 25.70
C GLU A 26 -13.12 -24.93 27.14
N ALA A 27 -12.39 -25.90 27.69
CA ALA A 27 -11.79 -25.82 29.02
C ALA A 27 -10.67 -24.78 29.17
N GLU A 28 -10.04 -24.37 28.07
CA GLU A 28 -8.92 -23.41 28.05
C GLU A 28 -9.35 -22.03 27.51
N GLN A 29 -10.60 -21.89 27.04
CA GLN A 29 -11.12 -20.64 26.46
C GLN A 29 -11.17 -19.48 27.48
N GLU A 30 -11.35 -19.76 28.77
CA GLU A 30 -11.32 -18.73 29.84
C GLU A 30 -9.92 -18.12 30.05
N ASN A 31 -8.85 -18.82 29.66
CA ASN A 31 -7.47 -18.36 29.81
C ASN A 31 -6.93 -17.63 28.58
N VAL A 32 -7.72 -17.54 27.49
CA VAL A 32 -7.27 -16.88 26.26
C VAL A 32 -7.25 -15.36 26.48
N PRO A 33 -6.09 -14.70 26.34
CA PRO A 33 -6.01 -13.25 26.50
C PRO A 33 -6.76 -12.54 25.37
N ARG A 34 -7.39 -11.41 25.70
CA ARG A 34 -8.02 -10.55 24.70
C ARG A 34 -6.98 -10.05 23.70
N VAL A 35 -7.36 -10.00 22.43
CA VAL A 35 -6.52 -9.44 21.38
C VAL A 35 -6.53 -7.93 21.52
N VAL A 36 -5.34 -7.34 21.54
CA VAL A 36 -5.14 -5.89 21.56
C VAL A 36 -4.42 -5.51 20.28
N ALA A 37 -5.07 -4.77 19.39
CA ALA A 37 -4.53 -4.44 18.08
C ALA A 37 -3.20 -3.67 18.15
N ALA A 38 -2.98 -2.92 19.25
CA ALA A 38 -1.74 -2.21 19.50
C ALA A 38 -0.50 -3.12 19.61
N GLN A 39 -0.70 -4.40 19.96
CA GLN A 39 0.37 -5.40 20.12
C GLN A 39 0.45 -6.36 18.93
N GLU A 40 -0.48 -6.27 17.97
CA GLU A 40 -0.50 -7.12 16.80
C GLU A 40 0.42 -6.54 15.71
N SER A 41 1.32 -7.38 15.20
CA SER A 41 2.19 -7.02 14.08
C SER A 41 1.42 -6.91 12.77
N LYS A 42 0.23 -7.49 12.67
CA LYS A 42 -0.59 -7.50 11.46
C LYS A 42 -2.05 -7.16 11.78
N VAL A 43 -2.48 -5.99 11.34
CA VAL A 43 -3.84 -5.46 11.55
C VAL A 43 -4.52 -5.27 10.21
N LEU A 44 -5.53 -6.09 9.92
CA LEU A 44 -6.26 -6.07 8.64
C LEU A 44 -7.71 -5.61 8.85
N LEU A 45 -7.95 -4.33 8.63
CA LEU A 45 -9.24 -3.64 8.67
C LEU A 45 -9.87 -3.58 7.27
N ILE A 46 -10.21 -4.74 6.71
CA ILE A 46 -10.65 -4.89 5.32
C ILE A 46 -12.16 -5.13 5.24
N GLY A 47 -12.85 -4.45 4.31
CA GLY A 47 -14.23 -4.79 3.95
C GLY A 47 -15.26 -4.49 5.05
N LEU A 48 -15.06 -3.42 5.81
CA LEU A 48 -15.94 -3.06 6.91
C LEU A 48 -17.30 -2.55 6.40
N LEU A 49 -18.36 -2.94 7.11
CA LEU A 49 -19.73 -2.52 6.89
C LEU A 49 -20.26 -1.85 8.17
N PRO A 50 -20.49 -0.52 8.19
CA PRO A 50 -20.22 0.45 7.13
C PRO A 50 -18.71 0.70 6.88
N PRO A 51 -18.31 1.23 5.70
CA PRO A 51 -16.90 1.42 5.36
C PRO A 51 -16.26 2.58 6.13
N ILE A 52 -14.94 2.53 6.25
CA ILE A 52 -14.14 3.65 6.77
C ILE A 52 -14.05 4.72 5.68
N VAL A 53 -14.48 5.95 5.99
CA VAL A 53 -14.44 7.08 5.04
C VAL A 53 -13.22 7.98 5.28
N LYS A 54 -12.76 8.06 6.53
CA LYS A 54 -11.61 8.88 6.94
C LYS A 54 -10.75 8.12 7.93
N MET A 55 -9.44 8.29 7.81
CA MET A 55 -8.50 7.79 8.80
C MET A 55 -8.38 8.83 9.92
N ASP A 56 -8.54 8.36 11.15
CA ASP A 56 -8.44 9.18 12.37
C ASP A 56 -7.10 8.95 13.09
N LYS A 57 -6.80 9.81 14.08
CA LYS A 57 -5.60 9.72 14.91
C LYS A 57 -5.48 8.40 15.67
N GLU A 58 -6.58 7.67 15.84
CA GLU A 58 -6.61 6.37 16.53
C GLU A 58 -5.70 5.33 15.90
N ILE A 59 -5.26 5.52 14.65
CA ILE A 59 -4.27 4.64 14.03
C ILE A 59 -2.91 4.67 14.75
N THR A 60 -2.59 5.75 15.48
CA THR A 60 -1.33 5.86 16.26
C THR A 60 -1.26 4.89 17.43
N THR A 61 -2.38 4.27 17.81
CA THR A 61 -2.41 3.21 18.82
C THR A 61 -1.65 1.96 18.37
N LEU A 62 -1.54 1.75 17.06
CA LEU A 62 -0.95 0.55 16.43
C LEU A 62 0.59 0.64 16.32
N LYS A 63 1.28 0.99 17.41
CA LYS A 63 2.73 1.27 17.39
C LYS A 63 3.60 0.11 16.91
N GLU A 64 3.19 -1.12 17.21
CA GLU A 64 3.92 -2.35 16.84
C GLU A 64 3.44 -2.97 15.52
N CYS A 65 2.48 -2.33 14.83
CA CYS A 65 1.92 -2.87 13.59
C CYS A 65 2.93 -2.74 12.44
N GLU A 66 3.35 -3.90 11.91
CA GLU A 66 4.21 -3.99 10.73
C GLU A 66 3.39 -4.06 9.43
N HIS A 67 2.20 -4.65 9.47
CA HIS A 67 1.32 -4.79 8.32
C HIS A 67 -0.06 -4.23 8.63
N LEU A 68 -0.37 -3.07 8.03
CA LEU A 68 -1.65 -2.41 8.14
C LEU A 68 -2.45 -2.57 6.85
N GLY A 69 -3.57 -3.29 6.92
CA GLY A 69 -4.52 -3.41 5.84
C GLY A 69 -5.76 -2.57 6.10
N LEU A 70 -6.09 -1.68 5.17
CA LEU A 70 -7.29 -0.84 5.15
C LEU A 70 -8.00 -0.95 3.79
N SER A 71 -7.83 -2.08 3.12
CA SER A 71 -8.33 -2.29 1.77
C SER A 71 -9.86 -2.46 1.75
N THR A 72 -10.50 -2.15 0.63
CA THR A 72 -11.98 -2.26 0.47
C THR A 72 -12.72 -1.40 1.50
N ASN A 73 -12.34 -0.12 1.57
CA ASN A 73 -13.02 0.90 2.36
C ASN A 73 -13.38 2.09 1.44
N ALA A 74 -13.88 3.18 2.01
CA ALA A 74 -14.25 4.39 1.28
C ALA A 74 -13.30 5.55 1.62
N ILE A 75 -12.04 5.27 1.93
CA ILE A 75 -11.08 6.27 2.40
C ILE A 75 -10.77 7.25 1.26
N GLU A 76 -11.11 8.51 1.45
CA GLU A 76 -10.85 9.56 0.46
C GLU A 76 -9.50 10.26 0.67
N LYS A 77 -9.07 10.33 1.93
CA LYS A 77 -7.84 11.00 2.34
C LYS A 77 -7.14 10.20 3.42
N ILE A 78 -5.83 10.10 3.27
CA ILE A 78 -4.93 9.56 4.27
C ILE A 78 -4.89 10.56 5.43
N GLY A 79 -5.15 10.09 6.64
CA GLY A 79 -5.32 10.91 7.83
C GLY A 79 -4.03 11.08 8.65
N PRO A 80 -4.02 12.09 9.56
CA PRO A 80 -2.84 12.36 10.38
C PRO A 80 -2.70 11.27 11.44
N GLY A 81 -1.62 10.49 11.34
CA GLY A 81 -1.31 9.44 12.32
C GLY A 81 -0.38 8.35 11.79
N LEU A 82 -0.39 8.10 10.48
CA LEU A 82 0.51 7.12 9.86
C LEU A 82 1.98 7.41 10.15
N LYS A 83 2.39 8.68 10.16
CA LYS A 83 3.78 9.10 10.49
C LYS A 83 4.30 8.59 11.84
N GLU A 84 3.43 8.24 12.78
CA GLU A 84 3.85 7.76 14.11
C GLU A 84 4.10 6.25 14.12
N LEU A 85 3.69 5.53 13.07
CA LEU A 85 3.84 4.08 12.93
C LEU A 85 5.24 3.71 12.44
N LYS A 86 6.22 3.82 13.34
CA LYS A 86 7.64 3.58 13.06
C LYS A 86 7.98 2.15 12.66
N SER A 87 7.14 1.17 13.00
CA SER A 87 7.36 -0.25 12.70
C SER A 87 6.67 -0.71 11.41
N LEU A 88 5.91 0.16 10.75
CA LEU A 88 5.08 -0.21 9.60
C LEU A 88 5.92 -0.50 8.34
N LYS A 89 5.90 -1.76 7.89
CA LYS A 89 6.60 -2.22 6.68
C LYS A 89 5.67 -2.37 5.48
N VAL A 90 4.41 -2.76 5.71
CA VAL A 90 3.42 -3.05 4.65
C VAL A 90 2.14 -2.24 4.90
N LEU A 91 1.75 -1.44 3.90
CA LEU A 91 0.52 -0.64 3.95
C LEU A 91 -0.38 -0.98 2.76
N SER A 92 -1.57 -1.52 3.06
CA SER A 92 -2.55 -1.93 2.06
C SER A 92 -3.80 -1.06 2.07
N LEU A 93 -3.85 -0.08 1.18
CA LEU A 93 -4.95 0.88 0.98
C LEU A 93 -5.70 0.62 -0.34
N GLY A 94 -5.70 -0.61 -0.85
CA GLY A 94 -6.35 -0.94 -2.12
C GLY A 94 -7.88 -0.81 -2.07
N ARG A 95 -8.54 -0.56 -3.20
CA ARG A 95 -10.00 -0.38 -3.30
C ARG A 95 -10.52 0.67 -2.32
N ASN A 96 -9.99 1.89 -2.45
CA ASN A 96 -10.43 3.07 -1.70
C ASN A 96 -10.70 4.23 -2.70
N ASN A 97 -11.02 5.42 -2.19
CA ASN A 97 -11.27 6.62 -2.99
C ASN A 97 -10.13 7.65 -2.85
N ILE A 98 -8.91 7.20 -2.58
CA ILE A 98 -7.77 8.09 -2.32
C ILE A 98 -7.41 8.81 -3.61
N ARG A 99 -7.32 10.14 -3.53
CA ARG A 99 -6.92 10.99 -4.67
C ARG A 99 -5.48 11.50 -4.55
N LYS A 100 -4.98 11.66 -3.34
CA LYS A 100 -3.65 12.22 -3.06
C LYS A 100 -2.93 11.42 -1.99
N LEU A 101 -1.63 11.25 -2.19
CA LEU A 101 -0.71 10.54 -1.30
C LEU A 101 -0.06 11.51 -0.30
N GLU A 102 -0.88 12.29 0.40
CA GLU A 102 -0.41 13.21 1.44
C GLU A 102 -0.20 12.47 2.77
N GLN A 103 0.71 12.97 3.61
CA GLN A 103 0.94 12.47 4.99
C GLN A 103 1.55 11.06 5.10
N LEU A 104 2.19 10.57 4.04
CA LEU A 104 2.96 9.31 4.01
C LEU A 104 4.44 9.54 4.38
N ASP A 105 4.69 9.99 5.62
CA ASP A 105 6.06 10.10 6.15
C ASP A 105 6.45 8.80 6.86
N LEU A 106 6.76 7.77 6.07
CA LEU A 106 7.05 6.41 6.54
C LEU A 106 8.36 5.90 5.92
N PRO A 107 9.53 6.35 6.41
CA PRO A 107 10.81 5.95 5.82
C PRO A 107 11.08 4.45 5.90
N GLN A 108 10.49 3.75 6.87
CA GLN A 108 10.57 2.29 7.04
C GLN A 108 9.68 1.47 6.09
N LEU A 109 8.76 2.10 5.34
CA LEU A 109 7.79 1.36 4.54
C LEU A 109 8.47 0.66 3.38
N GLU A 110 8.28 -0.65 3.27
CA GLU A 110 8.86 -1.48 2.22
C GLU A 110 7.84 -1.79 1.12
N GLN A 111 6.56 -1.89 1.47
CA GLN A 111 5.50 -2.26 0.53
C GLN A 111 4.28 -1.34 0.66
N LEU A 112 3.85 -0.76 -0.46
CA LEU A 112 2.67 0.10 -0.54
C LEU A 112 1.71 -0.43 -1.58
N TRP A 113 0.51 -0.84 -1.16
CA TRP A 113 -0.54 -1.33 -2.04
C TRP A 113 -1.70 -0.33 -2.06
N ILE A 114 -1.83 0.41 -3.15
CA ILE A 114 -2.81 1.48 -3.38
C ILE A 114 -3.60 1.26 -4.68
N SER A 115 -3.72 0.00 -5.11
CA SER A 115 -4.47 -0.37 -6.32
C SER A 115 -5.97 -0.06 -6.20
N TYR A 116 -6.65 0.26 -7.30
CA TYR A 116 -8.07 0.65 -7.31
C TYR A 116 -8.33 1.89 -6.43
N ASN A 117 -7.61 2.97 -6.72
CA ASN A 117 -7.84 4.29 -6.14
C ASN A 117 -8.01 5.32 -7.27
N LYS A 118 -8.02 6.61 -6.95
CA LYS A 118 -8.18 7.71 -7.92
C LYS A 118 -6.98 8.65 -7.90
N ILE A 119 -5.78 8.08 -7.75
CA ILE A 119 -4.54 8.84 -7.63
C ILE A 119 -4.08 9.27 -9.02
N ASP A 120 -3.95 10.58 -9.22
CA ASP A 120 -3.48 11.20 -10.45
C ASP A 120 -2.02 11.71 -10.35
N LYS A 121 -1.55 11.95 -9.14
CA LYS A 121 -0.20 12.47 -8.84
C LYS A 121 0.49 11.68 -7.74
N LEU A 122 1.78 11.44 -7.91
CA LEU A 122 2.66 10.74 -6.98
C LEU A 122 3.38 11.68 -5.99
N THR A 123 2.88 12.90 -5.82
CA THR A 123 3.41 13.86 -4.85
C THR A 123 3.23 13.36 -3.42
N GLY A 124 4.33 13.22 -2.67
CA GLY A 124 4.32 12.77 -1.27
C GLY A 124 5.04 11.45 -1.02
N LEU A 125 5.55 10.78 -2.05
CA LEU A 125 6.38 9.58 -1.92
C LEU A 125 7.85 9.87 -1.59
N ASP A 126 8.25 11.15 -1.58
CA ASP A 126 9.59 11.68 -1.31
C ASP A 126 10.26 11.14 -0.02
N LYS A 127 9.45 10.68 0.93
CA LYS A 127 9.87 10.20 2.24
C LYS A 127 10.04 8.67 2.31
N LEU A 128 9.49 7.93 1.35
CA LEU A 128 9.46 6.46 1.36
C LEU A 128 10.74 5.87 0.75
N LYS A 129 11.89 6.17 1.35
CA LYS A 129 13.20 5.82 0.77
C LYS A 129 13.49 4.33 0.67
N ASN A 130 12.87 3.52 1.53
CA ASN A 130 13.05 2.06 1.56
C ASN A 130 11.94 1.30 0.83
N LEU A 131 11.10 1.99 0.06
CA LEU A 131 10.00 1.36 -0.66
C LEU A 131 10.56 0.46 -1.77
N LYS A 132 10.25 -0.84 -1.68
CA LYS A 132 10.66 -1.88 -2.64
C LYS A 132 9.51 -2.27 -3.55
N VAL A 133 8.30 -2.34 -3.01
CA VAL A 133 7.11 -2.81 -3.72
C VAL A 133 6.05 -1.72 -3.77
N LEU A 134 5.63 -1.33 -4.98
CA LEU A 134 4.54 -0.36 -5.18
C LEU A 134 3.47 -0.92 -6.11
N TYR A 135 2.30 -1.21 -5.55
CA TYR A 135 1.15 -1.68 -6.31
C TYR A 135 0.08 -0.63 -6.45
N MET A 136 -0.04 -0.05 -7.63
CA MET A 136 -0.96 1.05 -7.93
C MET A 136 -1.75 0.85 -9.23
N SER A 137 -2.10 -0.39 -9.53
CA SER A 137 -2.99 -0.70 -10.65
C SER A 137 -4.33 0.02 -10.53
N ASN A 138 -4.99 0.30 -11.66
CA ASN A 138 -6.30 0.95 -11.70
C ASN A 138 -6.32 2.29 -10.94
N ASN A 139 -5.37 3.17 -11.26
CA ASN A 139 -5.34 4.57 -10.82
C ASN A 139 -5.40 5.50 -12.04
N LEU A 140 -5.18 6.80 -11.84
CA LEU A 140 -5.34 7.84 -12.85
C LEU A 140 -4.01 8.48 -13.27
N ILE A 141 -2.88 7.78 -13.11
CA ILE A 141 -1.58 8.30 -13.54
C ILE A 141 -1.54 8.37 -15.07
N ASN A 142 -1.28 9.55 -15.60
CA ASN A 142 -1.25 9.82 -17.04
C ASN A 142 0.07 10.40 -17.55
N SER A 143 1.02 10.71 -16.65
CA SER A 143 2.25 11.42 -17.01
C SER A 143 3.50 10.63 -16.61
N TRP A 144 4.45 10.53 -17.55
CA TRP A 144 5.77 9.95 -17.31
C TRP A 144 6.61 10.74 -16.30
N THR A 145 6.32 12.04 -16.13
CA THR A 145 6.99 12.88 -15.12
C THR A 145 6.77 12.37 -13.69
N GLU A 146 5.64 11.71 -13.43
CA GLU A 146 5.38 11.11 -12.12
C GLU A 146 6.25 9.87 -11.90
N ILE A 147 6.55 9.12 -12.95
CA ILE A 147 7.47 7.97 -12.92
C ILE A 147 8.92 8.45 -12.74
N ASP A 148 9.31 9.54 -13.41
CA ASP A 148 10.62 10.18 -13.21
C ASP A 148 10.79 10.64 -11.75
N ARG A 149 9.75 11.23 -11.16
CA ARG A 149 9.73 11.55 -9.73
C ARG A 149 9.91 10.31 -8.87
N LEU A 150 9.15 9.25 -9.18
CA LEU A 150 9.18 8.01 -8.43
C LEU A 150 10.59 7.40 -8.41
N GLY A 151 11.25 7.33 -9.56
CA GLY A 151 12.63 6.81 -9.66
C GLY A 151 13.64 7.64 -8.88
N ASN A 152 13.47 8.97 -8.85
CA ASN A 152 14.34 9.86 -8.07
C ASN A 152 14.08 9.78 -6.55
N GLN A 153 12.82 9.54 -6.14
CA GLN A 153 12.39 9.58 -4.74
C GLN A 153 12.52 8.22 -4.04
N CYS A 154 12.28 7.13 -4.77
CA CYS A 154 12.26 5.77 -4.26
C CYS A 154 13.25 4.89 -5.05
N PRO A 155 14.57 5.04 -4.81
CA PRO A 155 15.60 4.36 -5.60
C PRO A 155 15.68 2.85 -5.35
N GLU A 156 15.07 2.35 -4.27
CA GLU A 156 15.06 0.92 -3.89
C GLU A 156 13.86 0.15 -4.48
N LEU A 157 13.07 0.75 -5.36
CA LEU A 157 11.93 0.08 -5.99
C LEU A 157 12.39 -1.07 -6.89
N THR A 158 11.92 -2.27 -6.55
CA THR A 158 12.19 -3.51 -7.27
C THR A 158 10.95 -4.03 -7.99
N ASP A 159 9.77 -3.88 -7.39
CA ASP A 159 8.53 -4.43 -7.93
C ASP A 159 7.44 -3.35 -8.03
N VAL A 160 6.93 -3.13 -9.25
CA VAL A 160 5.87 -2.14 -9.47
C VAL A 160 4.71 -2.71 -10.29
N LEU A 161 3.51 -2.21 -10.02
CA LEU A 161 2.29 -2.55 -10.74
C LEU A 161 1.51 -1.27 -11.07
N PHE A 162 1.50 -0.90 -12.34
CA PHE A 162 0.86 0.28 -12.92
C PHE A 162 -0.23 -0.08 -13.94
N LEU A 163 -0.52 -1.37 -14.15
CA LEU A 163 -1.62 -1.82 -15.02
C LEU A 163 -2.91 -1.01 -14.85
N ASN A 164 -3.61 -0.77 -15.96
CA ASN A 164 -4.86 0.00 -16.01
C ASN A 164 -4.74 1.44 -15.50
N ASN A 165 -3.55 2.05 -15.62
CA ASN A 165 -3.44 3.51 -15.54
C ASN A 165 -3.43 4.11 -16.96
N PRO A 166 -3.92 5.35 -17.14
CA PRO A 166 -3.88 6.04 -18.43
C PRO A 166 -2.49 6.09 -19.10
N LEU A 167 -1.40 6.06 -18.32
CA LEU A 167 -0.05 6.02 -18.88
C LEU A 167 0.23 4.74 -19.71
N CYS A 168 -0.42 3.62 -19.40
CA CYS A 168 -0.24 2.36 -20.12
C CYS A 168 -0.91 2.42 -21.51
N SER A 169 -2.06 3.09 -21.60
CA SER A 169 -2.74 3.32 -22.88
C SER A 169 -2.08 4.41 -23.73
N GLY A 170 -1.20 5.23 -23.14
CA GLY A 170 -0.50 6.30 -23.85
C GLY A 170 0.73 5.84 -24.62
N ALA A 171 1.22 4.62 -24.40
CA ALA A 171 2.37 4.07 -25.13
C ALA A 171 1.93 3.40 -26.45
N ALA A 172 2.76 3.47 -27.49
CA ALA A 172 2.42 2.89 -28.79
C ALA A 172 2.43 1.35 -28.77
N SER A 173 3.16 0.75 -27.81
CA SER A 173 3.17 -0.69 -27.56
C SER A 173 3.49 -1.01 -26.10
N ASN A 174 3.10 -2.21 -25.65
CA ASN A 174 3.46 -2.70 -24.31
C ASN A 174 4.98 -2.79 -24.12
N GLN A 175 5.74 -3.10 -25.18
CA GLN A 175 7.19 -3.23 -25.12
C GLN A 175 7.87 -1.87 -24.94
N GLU A 176 7.41 -0.83 -25.66
CA GLU A 176 7.91 0.53 -25.48
C GLU A 176 7.62 1.07 -24.07
N TYR A 177 6.41 0.84 -23.56
CA TYR A 177 6.05 1.17 -22.18
C TYR A 177 7.01 0.52 -21.17
N ARG A 178 7.34 -0.77 -21.36
CA ARG A 178 8.27 -1.48 -20.48
C ARG A 178 9.66 -0.88 -20.55
N TYR A 179 10.20 -0.61 -21.74
CA TYR A 179 11.50 0.06 -21.88
C TYR A 179 11.53 1.44 -21.23
N MET A 180 10.48 2.25 -21.43
CA MET A 180 10.35 3.56 -20.81
C MET A 180 10.30 3.50 -19.27
N MET A 181 9.70 2.45 -18.70
CA MET A 181 9.71 2.18 -17.27
C MET A 181 11.11 1.78 -16.78
N LEU A 182 11.78 0.86 -17.47
CA LEU A 182 13.10 0.35 -17.09
C LEU A 182 14.18 1.44 -17.14
N GLN A 183 14.14 2.32 -18.14
CA GLN A 183 15.06 3.47 -18.25
C GLN A 183 14.94 4.43 -17.06
N ARG A 184 13.75 4.55 -16.46
CA ARG A 184 13.46 5.47 -15.35
C ARG A 184 13.62 4.80 -13.99
N LEU A 185 13.37 3.50 -13.92
CA LEU A 185 13.44 2.66 -12.73
C LEU A 185 14.49 1.56 -12.95
N PRO A 186 15.79 1.90 -12.90
CA PRO A 186 16.85 0.97 -13.27
C PRO A 186 17.05 -0.17 -12.25
N LYS A 187 16.45 -0.14 -11.06
CA LYS A 187 16.53 -1.25 -10.08
C LYS A 187 15.37 -2.24 -10.19
N LEU A 188 14.47 -2.04 -11.15
CA LEU A 188 13.26 -2.84 -11.26
C LEU A 188 13.56 -4.28 -11.66
N THR A 189 13.02 -5.23 -10.89
CA THR A 189 13.09 -6.68 -11.11
C THR A 189 11.76 -7.25 -11.59
N ARG A 190 10.64 -6.58 -11.28
CA ARG A 190 9.30 -7.00 -11.73
C ARG A 190 8.47 -5.79 -12.13
N LEU A 191 7.94 -5.83 -13.34
CA LEU A 191 7.06 -4.81 -13.89
C LEU A 191 5.73 -5.45 -14.25
N ASP A 192 4.66 -4.95 -13.64
CA ASP A 192 3.29 -5.34 -13.92
C ASP A 192 2.99 -6.84 -13.72
N GLY A 193 3.67 -7.42 -12.73
CA GLY A 193 3.59 -8.85 -12.42
C GLY A 193 4.47 -9.74 -13.31
N VAL A 194 5.11 -9.17 -14.32
CA VAL A 194 6.05 -9.87 -15.22
C VAL A 194 7.48 -9.59 -14.75
N PRO A 195 8.32 -10.63 -14.53
CA PRO A 195 9.73 -10.42 -14.24
C PRO A 195 10.40 -9.63 -15.36
N VAL A 196 11.39 -8.82 -15.01
CA VAL A 196 12.21 -8.09 -15.97
C VAL A 196 13.42 -8.95 -16.30
N ASP A 197 13.56 -9.33 -17.56
CA ASP A 197 14.73 -10.08 -18.01
C ASP A 197 15.95 -9.15 -18.10
N PRO A 198 17.16 -9.61 -17.73
CA PRO A 198 18.38 -8.82 -17.86
C PRO A 198 18.60 -8.29 -19.29
N ASP A 199 18.31 -9.10 -20.30
CA ASP A 199 18.42 -8.73 -21.72
C ASP A 199 17.44 -7.59 -22.09
N GLU A 200 16.23 -7.61 -21.51
CA GLU A 200 15.23 -6.57 -21.71
C GLU A 200 15.72 -5.23 -21.16
N LYS A 201 16.39 -5.28 -20.01
CA LYS A 201 16.97 -4.12 -19.34
C LYS A 201 18.16 -3.55 -20.10
N GLU A 202 19.06 -4.40 -20.58
CA GLU A 202 20.17 -3.96 -21.44
C GLU A 202 19.66 -3.31 -22.73
N GLU A 203 18.62 -3.87 -23.35
CA GLU A 203 18.00 -3.29 -24.55
C GLU A 203 17.33 -1.94 -24.24
N ALA A 204 16.68 -1.81 -23.09
CA ALA A 204 16.12 -0.54 -22.63
C ALA A 204 17.22 0.52 -22.47
N ASP A 205 18.36 0.16 -21.87
CA ASP A 205 19.50 1.06 -21.67
C ASP A 205 20.18 1.44 -23.00
N ARG A 206 20.27 0.51 -23.97
CA ARG A 206 20.80 0.80 -25.32
C ARG A 206 19.97 1.81 -26.10
N ARG A 207 18.67 1.91 -25.80
CA ARG A 207 17.71 2.82 -26.46
C ARG A 207 17.57 4.18 -25.77
N ARG A 208 18.42 4.49 -24.80
CA ARG A 208 18.38 5.72 -24.00
C ARG A 208 18.93 6.94 -24.73
#